data_AF-V9EQS5-F1
#
_entry.id   AF-V9EQS5-F1
#
_cell.length_a   1.000
_cell.length_b   1.000
_cell.length_c   1.000
_cell.angle_alpha   90.00
_cell.angle_beta   90.00
_cell.angle_gamma   90.00
#
_symmetry.space_group_name_H-M   'P 1'
#
loop_
_entity.id
_entity.type
_entity.pdbx_description
1 polymer ?
#
loop_
_entity_poly.entity_id
_entity_poly.type
_entity_poly.pdbx_seq_one_letter_code
_entity_poly.pdbx_strand_id
1 'polypeptide(L)'
;MAERSLDQLNHFVYSYKTRYVSTFRVGKEFECRSHKDCHHRIKLITHQAGEVGEKYQVLQKGEHTGTVVNLTTKGISLILKPEVDALLKLGMTAGRVRNMLLFEYLRDPAMPALVPETKKMENRKAYLKRLAGDGREISKFVALTNWTAGKLCQGRVEFYRVDETNGADMNELIVLDEFEHLVTVEGVSVASLGVVVTSRALFRNVERAVHDQGDSLVLSTDGTYRIHFGGWTLVDCGGISVERSGTRCVQRFRPWIYMFVKTESIIAYEHMFRALVKYAKTFLILDLK
;
A
#
# COMPACT_ATOMS: atom_id res chain seq x y z
N MET A 1 -2.85 -11.83 20.86
CA MET A 1 -1.75 -11.00 21.42
C MET A 1 -0.75 -11.85 22.20
N ALA A 2 -1.19 -12.77 23.07
CA ALA A 2 -0.31 -13.63 23.88
C ALA A 2 0.61 -14.61 23.11
N GLU A 3 0.20 -15.13 21.94
CA GLU A 3 1.08 -15.98 21.12
C GLU A 3 2.27 -15.19 20.52
N ARG A 4 2.16 -13.86 20.35
CA ARG A 4 3.32 -13.01 19.97
C ARG A 4 4.33 -12.85 21.11
N SER A 5 3.90 -13.00 22.35
CA SER A 5 4.74 -12.84 23.54
C SER A 5 5.57 -14.10 23.87
N LEU A 6 5.26 -15.25 23.28
CA LEU A 6 6.06 -16.48 23.42
C LEU A 6 7.39 -16.38 22.66
N ASP A 7 7.37 -15.86 21.44
CA ASP A 7 8.59 -15.69 20.62
C ASP A 7 9.55 -14.64 21.21
N GLN A 8 9.03 -13.71 22.02
CA GLN A 8 9.83 -12.73 22.77
C GLN A 8 10.41 -13.28 24.07
N LEU A 9 9.95 -14.44 24.55
CA LEU A 9 10.27 -14.92 25.90
C LEU A 9 11.69 -15.48 26.00
N ASN A 10 12.14 -16.25 24.99
CA ASN A 10 13.48 -16.85 25.01
C ASN A 10 14.05 -17.27 23.64
N HIS A 11 13.64 -16.67 22.52
CA HIS A 11 14.12 -16.99 21.15
C HIS A 11 13.99 -18.46 20.70
N PHE A 12 13.38 -19.33 21.51
CA PHE A 12 13.18 -20.74 21.20
C PHE A 12 11.80 -20.99 20.57
N VAL A 13 11.72 -22.03 19.76
CA VAL A 13 10.51 -22.44 19.05
C VAL A 13 9.75 -23.47 19.87
N TYR A 14 8.45 -23.27 19.99
CA TYR A 14 7.56 -24.16 20.71
C TYR A 14 6.44 -24.71 19.83
N SER A 15 6.09 -25.99 20.01
CA SER A 15 4.88 -26.58 19.44
C SER A 15 3.76 -26.66 20.47
N TYR A 16 2.54 -26.37 20.03
CA TYR A 16 1.35 -26.59 20.84
C TYR A 16 1.24 -28.07 21.21
N LYS A 17 1.10 -28.36 22.51
CA LYS A 17 0.94 -29.71 23.02
C LYS A 17 -0.51 -30.00 23.37
N THR A 18 -1.10 -29.17 24.23
CA THR A 18 -2.47 -29.40 24.69
C THR A 18 -3.11 -28.12 25.24
N ARG A 19 -4.44 -28.12 25.31
CA ARG A 19 -5.26 -27.10 25.95
C ARG A 19 -5.98 -27.74 27.12
N TYR A 20 -6.04 -27.03 28.23
CA TYR A 20 -6.83 -27.40 29.39
C TYR A 20 -7.76 -26.26 29.76
N VAL A 21 -8.95 -26.62 30.24
CA VAL A 21 -10.00 -25.68 30.63
C VAL A 21 -10.41 -26.02 32.05
N SER A 22 -10.45 -25.02 32.92
CA SER A 22 -11.08 -25.10 34.24
C SER A 22 -12.12 -24.00 34.37
N THR A 23 -12.91 -24.03 35.44
CA THR A 23 -14.06 -23.14 35.68
C THR A 23 -13.73 -21.64 35.53
N PHE A 24 -12.46 -21.24 35.75
CA PHE A 24 -12.03 -19.84 35.71
C PHE A 24 -10.80 -19.58 34.82
N ARG A 25 -10.26 -20.61 34.15
CA ARG A 25 -8.98 -20.50 33.43
C ARG A 25 -8.98 -21.30 32.15
N VAL A 26 -8.45 -20.70 31.08
CA VAL A 26 -8.08 -21.42 29.87
C VAL A 26 -6.56 -21.43 29.78
N GLY A 27 -5.97 -22.62 29.75
CA GLY A 27 -4.53 -22.79 29.63
C GLY A 27 -4.15 -23.50 28.33
N LYS A 28 -3.06 -23.06 27.71
CA LYS A 28 -2.37 -23.74 26.60
C LYS A 28 -0.97 -24.14 27.06
N GLU A 29 -0.59 -25.40 26.86
CA GLU A 29 0.76 -25.90 27.09
C GLU A 29 1.48 -26.08 25.75
N PHE A 30 2.73 -25.65 25.71
CA PHE A 30 3.62 -25.73 24.57
C PHE A 30 4.92 -26.44 24.95
N GLU A 31 5.52 -27.14 24.00
CA GLU A 31 6.76 -27.87 24.19
C GLU A 31 7.90 -27.38 23.32
N CYS A 32 9.10 -27.35 23.89
CA CYS A 32 10.29 -26.89 23.18
C CYS A 32 10.59 -27.82 22.01
N ARG A 33 10.83 -27.19 20.85
CA ARG A 33 11.22 -27.86 19.61
C ARG A 33 12.64 -27.49 19.18
N SER A 34 13.20 -26.43 19.76
CA SER A 34 14.56 -25.95 19.49
C SER A 34 15.67 -26.88 19.96
N HIS A 35 15.40 -27.86 20.82
CA HIS A 35 16.39 -28.85 21.24
C HIS A 35 15.85 -30.27 21.06
N LYS A 36 16.74 -31.19 20.70
CA LYS A 36 16.43 -32.62 20.62
C LYS A 36 16.23 -33.17 22.04
N ASP A 37 15.19 -33.98 22.23
CA ASP A 37 14.86 -34.60 23.53
C ASP A 37 14.67 -33.57 24.67
N CYS A 38 14.12 -32.39 24.34
CA CYS A 38 13.90 -31.31 25.29
C CYS A 38 12.62 -31.50 26.11
N HIS A 39 12.75 -31.45 27.43
CA HIS A 39 11.61 -31.51 28.35
C HIS A 39 11.10 -30.12 28.79
N HIS A 40 11.71 -29.03 28.32
CA HIS A 40 11.24 -27.68 28.62
C HIS A 40 9.82 -27.45 28.06
N ARG A 41 8.94 -26.88 28.89
CA ARG A 41 7.54 -26.58 28.57
C ARG A 41 7.18 -25.16 28.97
N ILE A 42 6.33 -24.50 28.18
CA ILE A 42 5.72 -23.22 28.53
C ILE A 42 4.21 -23.39 28.64
N LYS A 43 3.61 -22.82 29.67
CA LYS A 43 2.16 -22.71 29.83
C LYS A 43 1.74 -21.25 29.72
N LEU A 44 0.82 -20.98 28.80
CA LEU A 44 0.08 -19.73 28.74
C LEU A 44 -1.27 -19.92 29.43
N ILE A 45 -1.53 -19.15 30.46
CA ILE A 45 -2.81 -19.15 31.18
C ILE A 45 -3.51 -17.83 30.92
N THR A 46 -4.74 -17.90 30.40
CA THR A 46 -5.65 -16.78 30.29
C THR A 46 -6.59 -16.79 31.48
N HIS A 47 -6.54 -15.71 32.26
CA HIS A 47 -7.49 -15.45 33.34
C HIS A 47 -8.58 -14.51 32.81
N GLN A 48 -9.84 -14.89 33.00
CA GLN A 48 -10.96 -13.97 32.75
C GLN A 48 -11.01 -12.97 33.89
N ALA A 49 -10.56 -11.74 33.64
CA ALA A 49 -10.51 -10.68 34.65
C ALA A 49 -11.60 -9.63 34.38
N GLY A 50 -12.87 -10.04 34.45
CA GLY A 50 -14.02 -9.14 34.43
C GLY A 50 -13.94 -8.02 33.36
N GLU A 51 -14.34 -6.79 33.73
CA GLU A 51 -14.38 -5.61 32.86
C GLU A 51 -13.00 -5.08 32.41
N VAL A 52 -11.89 -5.61 32.93
CA VAL A 52 -10.54 -5.07 32.72
C VAL A 52 -9.77 -5.80 31.60
N GLY A 53 -10.45 -6.70 30.87
CA GLY A 53 -9.86 -7.45 29.75
C GLY A 53 -9.11 -8.72 30.17
N GLU A 54 -8.63 -9.49 29.18
CA GLU A 54 -7.94 -10.75 29.42
C GLU A 54 -6.53 -10.54 30.02
N LYS A 55 -6.26 -11.13 31.19
CA LYS A 55 -4.91 -11.19 31.76
C LYS A 55 -4.22 -12.49 31.37
N TYR A 56 -3.00 -12.39 30.87
CA TYR A 56 -2.18 -13.55 30.49
C TYR A 56 -1.06 -13.77 31.49
N GLN A 57 -0.83 -15.02 31.87
CA GLN A 57 0.28 -15.46 32.71
C GLN A 57 1.10 -16.50 31.95
N VAL A 58 2.41 -16.31 31.91
CA VAL A 58 3.36 -17.27 31.32
C VAL A 58 4.06 -18.02 32.45
N LEU A 59 4.03 -19.35 32.41
CA LEU A 59 4.76 -20.21 33.34
C LEU A 59 5.74 -21.08 32.55
N GLN A 60 6.99 -21.13 33.01
CA GLN A 60 8.02 -22.00 32.45
C GLN A 60 8.20 -23.24 33.34
N LYS A 61 8.42 -24.41 32.74
CA LYS A 61 8.69 -25.66 33.45
C LYS A 61 9.87 -26.39 32.84
N GLY A 62 10.84 -26.74 33.69
CA GLY A 62 12.08 -27.41 33.32
C GLY A 62 13.09 -26.46 32.68
N GLU A 63 14.33 -26.92 32.53
CA GLU A 63 15.37 -26.21 31.79
C GLU A 63 15.49 -26.75 30.36
N HIS A 64 16.08 -25.96 29.46
CA HIS A 64 16.39 -26.45 28.13
C HIS A 64 17.56 -27.44 28.20
N THR A 65 17.28 -28.67 27.77
CA THR A 65 18.26 -29.74 27.66
C THR A 65 18.33 -30.26 26.23
N GLY A 66 19.51 -30.76 25.84
CA GLY A 66 19.75 -31.39 24.54
C GLY A 66 20.37 -30.46 23.50
N THR A 67 20.70 -31.04 22.34
CA THR A 67 21.38 -30.32 21.25
C THR A 67 20.41 -29.42 20.50
N VAL A 68 20.82 -28.18 20.18
CA VAL A 68 20.02 -27.25 19.38
C VAL A 68 19.74 -27.85 18.01
N VAL A 69 18.47 -27.86 17.62
CA VAL A 69 17.99 -28.30 16.30
C VAL A 69 17.79 -27.06 15.43
N ASN A 70 18.42 -27.05 14.25
CA ASN A 70 18.14 -26.07 13.22
C ASN A 70 16.74 -26.32 12.64
N LEU A 71 15.72 -25.75 13.26
CA LEU A 71 14.37 -25.79 12.75
C LEU A 71 14.27 -24.85 11.55
N THR A 72 13.95 -25.40 10.38
CA THR A 72 13.42 -24.60 9.28
C THR A 72 12.06 -24.05 9.71
N THR A 73 12.03 -22.79 10.15
CA THR A 73 10.79 -22.11 10.48
C THR A 73 9.89 -22.11 9.24
N LYS A 74 8.78 -22.86 9.31
CA LYS A 74 7.76 -22.88 8.26
C LYS A 74 7.08 -21.51 8.25
N GLY A 75 7.27 -20.75 7.17
CA GLY A 75 6.66 -19.43 6.98
C GLY A 75 7.56 -18.25 7.33
N ILE A 76 6.94 -17.06 7.42
CA ILE A 76 7.56 -15.78 7.80
C ILE A 76 7.48 -15.64 9.32
N SER A 77 8.58 -15.24 9.96
CA SER A 77 8.65 -14.96 11.40
C SER A 77 7.49 -14.07 11.85
N LEU A 78 6.85 -14.39 12.99
CA LEU A 78 5.72 -13.61 13.52
C LEU A 78 6.12 -12.17 13.87
N ILE A 79 7.41 -11.93 14.13
CA ILE A 79 7.99 -10.60 14.40
C ILE A 79 7.92 -9.74 13.13
N LEU A 80 8.44 -10.25 12.01
CA LEU A 80 8.50 -9.52 10.75
C LEU A 80 7.20 -9.57 9.95
N LYS A 81 6.30 -10.50 10.26
CA LYS A 81 5.06 -10.72 9.49
C LYS A 81 4.20 -9.46 9.32
N PRO A 82 3.95 -8.61 10.34
CA PRO A 82 3.13 -7.41 10.17
C PRO A 82 3.76 -6.40 9.20
N GLU A 83 5.07 -6.19 9.32
CA GLU A 83 5.84 -5.27 8.49
C GLU A 83 5.95 -5.77 7.04
N VAL A 84 6.30 -7.05 6.86
CA VAL A 84 6.29 -7.71 5.55
C VAL A 84 4.90 -7.61 4.91
N ASP A 85 3.82 -7.86 5.67
CA ASP A 85 2.46 -7.73 5.16
C ASP A 85 2.14 -6.28 4.76
N ALA A 86 2.57 -5.28 5.53
CA ALA A 86 2.35 -3.87 5.23
C ALA A 86 3.07 -3.45 3.94
N LEU A 87 4.37 -3.74 3.83
CA LEU A 87 5.18 -3.41 2.65
C LEU A 87 4.67 -4.12 1.40
N LEU A 88 4.29 -5.40 1.50
CA LEU A 88 3.69 -6.11 0.38
C LEU A 88 2.34 -5.51 -0.01
N LYS A 89 1.48 -5.14 0.95
CA LYS A 89 0.19 -4.48 0.70
C LYS A 89 0.32 -3.15 -0.04
N LEU A 90 1.43 -2.44 0.15
CA LEU A 90 1.76 -1.23 -0.60
C LEU A 90 2.16 -1.50 -2.07
N GLY A 91 2.19 -2.75 -2.52
CA GLY A 91 2.45 -3.13 -3.92
C GLY A 91 3.92 -3.43 -4.21
N MET A 92 4.80 -3.28 -3.22
CA MET A 92 6.24 -3.49 -3.36
C MET A 92 6.56 -4.91 -3.86
N THR A 93 7.67 -5.04 -4.60
CA THR A 93 8.18 -6.34 -5.06
C THR A 93 8.84 -7.08 -3.90
N ALA A 94 8.76 -8.41 -3.89
CA ALA A 94 9.32 -9.23 -2.83
C ALA A 94 10.83 -8.98 -2.63
N GLY A 95 11.58 -8.84 -3.73
CA GLY A 95 13.00 -8.50 -3.69
C GLY A 95 13.28 -7.14 -3.04
N ARG A 96 12.47 -6.11 -3.37
CA ARG A 96 12.60 -4.78 -2.76
C ARG A 96 12.30 -4.80 -1.26
N VAL A 97 11.23 -5.48 -0.85
CA VAL A 97 10.89 -5.65 0.57
C VAL A 97 12.03 -6.34 1.32
N ARG A 98 12.57 -7.44 0.77
CA ARG A 98 13.70 -8.15 1.38
C ARG A 98 14.93 -7.26 1.55
N ASN A 99 15.32 -6.52 0.51
CA ASN A 99 16.50 -5.65 0.57
C ASN A 99 16.32 -4.51 1.57
N MET A 100 15.11 -3.94 1.66
CA MET A 100 14.81 -2.92 2.67
C MET A 100 14.95 -3.46 4.09
N LEU A 101 14.37 -4.63 4.40
CA LEU A 101 14.46 -5.20 5.74
C LEU A 101 15.91 -5.59 6.09
N LEU A 102 16.69 -6.11 5.14
CA LEU A 102 18.11 -6.38 5.36
C LEU A 102 18.91 -5.11 5.67
N PHE A 103 18.59 -4.00 5.00
CA PHE A 103 19.25 -2.73 5.22
C PHE A 103 18.83 -2.10 6.56
N GLU A 104 17.54 -2.14 6.88
CA GLU A 104 16.98 -1.62 8.14
C GLU A 104 17.55 -2.35 9.36
N TYR A 105 17.65 -3.69 9.28
CA TYR A 105 18.16 -4.52 10.36
C TYR A 105 19.67 -4.77 10.28
N LEU A 106 20.42 -4.05 9.44
CA LEU A 106 21.85 -4.28 9.22
C LEU A 106 22.68 -4.23 10.52
N ARG A 107 22.26 -3.41 11.49
CA ARG A 107 22.96 -3.21 12.77
C ARG A 107 22.52 -4.18 13.88
N ASP A 108 21.51 -4.99 13.62
CA ASP A 108 21.01 -5.98 14.57
C ASP A 108 21.65 -7.34 14.26
N PRO A 109 22.28 -8.02 15.23
CA PRO A 109 22.97 -9.28 14.99
C PRO A 109 22.04 -10.48 14.76
N ALA A 110 20.76 -10.40 15.15
CA ALA A 110 19.80 -11.50 15.09
C ALA A 110 18.70 -11.30 14.03
N MET A 111 18.28 -10.06 13.78
CA MET A 111 17.15 -9.74 12.89
C MET A 111 17.39 -10.06 11.41
N PRO A 112 18.59 -9.89 10.81
CA PRO A 112 18.85 -10.29 9.43
C PRO A 112 18.59 -11.78 9.17
N ALA A 113 18.85 -12.65 10.17
CA ALA A 113 18.59 -14.09 10.07
C ALA A 113 17.09 -14.42 10.03
N LEU A 114 16.24 -13.51 10.52
CA LEU A 114 14.79 -13.66 10.49
C LEU A 114 14.17 -13.17 9.18
N VAL A 115 14.91 -12.38 8.39
CA VAL A 115 14.41 -11.82 7.12
C VAL A 115 14.08 -12.96 6.15
N PRO A 116 12.81 -13.06 5.70
CA PRO A 116 12.41 -14.15 4.81
C PRO A 116 13.14 -14.13 3.47
N GLU A 117 13.35 -15.32 2.91
CA GLU A 117 13.72 -15.46 1.50
C GLU A 117 12.65 -14.83 0.58
N THR A 118 13.10 -14.33 -0.57
CA THR A 118 12.23 -13.71 -1.59
C THR A 118 11.05 -14.61 -1.95
N LYS A 119 11.28 -15.92 -2.13
CA LYS A 119 10.24 -16.91 -2.44
C LYS A 119 9.16 -17.00 -1.37
N LYS A 120 9.52 -16.89 -0.08
CA LYS A 120 8.54 -16.86 1.02
C LYS A 120 7.70 -15.57 0.98
N MET A 121 8.30 -14.44 0.63
CA MET A 121 7.59 -13.17 0.45
C MET A 121 6.66 -13.19 -0.77
N GLU A 122 7.06 -13.82 -1.88
CA GLU A 122 6.22 -14.02 -3.07
C GLU A 122 4.98 -14.86 -2.75
N ASN A 123 5.18 -15.99 -2.07
CA ASN A 123 4.09 -16.84 -1.60
C ASN A 123 3.15 -16.07 -0.67
N ARG A 124 3.71 -15.24 0.23
CA ARG A 124 2.91 -14.39 1.12
C ARG A 124 2.13 -13.32 0.35
N LYS A 125 2.74 -12.67 -0.64
CA LYS A 125 2.10 -11.71 -1.54
C LYS A 125 0.92 -12.34 -2.26
N ALA A 126 1.08 -13.53 -2.84
CA ALA A 126 0.01 -14.26 -3.48
C ALA A 126 -1.14 -14.60 -2.51
N TYR A 127 -0.81 -15.01 -1.28
CA TYR A 127 -1.81 -15.27 -0.24
C TYR A 127 -2.56 -13.99 0.18
N LEU A 128 -1.87 -12.87 0.36
CA LEU A 128 -2.49 -11.59 0.69
C LEU A 128 -3.40 -11.08 -0.42
N LYS A 129 -3.02 -11.29 -1.69
CA LYS A 129 -3.89 -11.02 -2.84
C LYS A 129 -5.19 -11.83 -2.77
N ARG A 130 -5.10 -13.14 -2.53
CA ARG A 130 -6.29 -14.01 -2.39
C ARG A 130 -7.19 -13.60 -1.22
N LEU A 131 -6.61 -13.23 -0.08
CA LEU A 131 -7.35 -12.78 1.11
C LEU A 131 -8.09 -11.45 0.90
N ALA A 132 -7.58 -10.58 0.04
CA ALA A 132 -8.19 -9.29 -0.22
C ALA A 132 -9.52 -9.39 -1.00
N GLY A 133 -9.85 -10.58 -1.53
CA GLY A 133 -10.99 -10.81 -2.41
C GLY A 133 -10.91 -10.00 -3.71
N ASP A 134 -11.99 -10.02 -4.49
CA ASP A 134 -12.14 -9.19 -5.70
C ASP A 134 -12.24 -7.68 -5.39
N GLY A 135 -12.32 -7.30 -4.11
CA GLY A 135 -12.62 -5.93 -3.65
C GLY A 135 -11.49 -4.91 -3.78
N ARG A 136 -10.36 -5.23 -4.42
CA ARG A 136 -9.24 -4.28 -4.63
C ARG A 136 -8.64 -4.30 -6.03
N GLU A 137 -9.10 -5.16 -6.92
CA GLU A 137 -8.53 -5.26 -8.27
C GLU A 137 -9.61 -4.97 -9.30
N ILE A 138 -9.75 -3.70 -9.68
CA ILE A 138 -10.49 -3.32 -10.88
C ILE A 138 -9.68 -3.84 -12.08
N SER A 139 -10.14 -4.94 -12.67
CA SER A 139 -9.49 -5.61 -13.82
C SER A 139 -10.34 -5.58 -15.08
N LYS A 140 -11.61 -5.17 -14.98
CA LYS A 140 -12.54 -5.04 -16.11
C LYS A 140 -13.03 -3.61 -16.23
N PHE A 141 -13.19 -3.13 -17.46
CA PHE A 141 -13.66 -1.77 -17.71
C PHE A 141 -15.04 -1.49 -17.08
N VAL A 142 -15.98 -2.44 -17.15
CA VAL A 142 -17.31 -2.30 -16.50
C VAL A 142 -17.21 -2.04 -14.99
N ALA A 143 -16.26 -2.70 -14.31
CA ALA A 143 -16.05 -2.47 -12.88
C ALA A 143 -15.43 -1.08 -12.62
N LEU A 144 -14.59 -0.58 -13.54
CA LEU A 144 -14.07 0.77 -13.49
C LEU A 144 -15.19 1.80 -13.65
N THR A 145 -16.02 1.65 -14.68
CA THR A 145 -17.18 2.53 -14.93
C THR A 145 -18.13 2.57 -13.74
N ASN A 146 -18.42 1.43 -13.13
CA ASN A 146 -19.26 1.39 -11.92
C ASN A 146 -18.62 2.15 -10.75
N TRP A 147 -17.28 2.12 -10.62
CA TRP A 147 -16.57 2.86 -9.58
C TRP A 147 -16.50 4.37 -9.87
N THR A 148 -16.39 4.77 -11.14
CA THR A 148 -16.31 6.18 -11.55
C THR A 148 -17.67 6.87 -11.64
N ALA A 149 -18.77 6.14 -11.85
CA ALA A 149 -20.10 6.69 -12.10
C ALA A 149 -20.55 7.77 -11.11
N GLY A 150 -20.24 7.61 -9.81
CA GLY A 150 -20.60 8.59 -8.77
C GLY A 150 -19.58 9.72 -8.55
N LYS A 151 -18.50 9.77 -9.34
CA LYS A 151 -17.38 10.71 -9.18
C LYS A 151 -17.07 11.49 -10.45
N LEU A 152 -17.74 11.16 -11.56
CA LEU A 152 -17.54 11.83 -12.83
C LEU A 152 -17.91 13.30 -12.69
N CYS A 153 -16.97 14.17 -13.04
CA CYS A 153 -17.17 15.61 -13.14
C CYS A 153 -16.81 16.01 -14.56
N GLN A 154 -17.82 16.26 -15.40
CA GLN A 154 -17.61 16.52 -16.83
C GLN A 154 -18.13 17.89 -17.29
N GLY A 155 -18.90 18.58 -16.45
CA GLY A 155 -19.48 19.89 -16.75
C GLY A 155 -18.92 21.02 -15.89
N ARG A 156 -18.88 22.23 -16.45
CA ARG A 156 -18.48 23.45 -15.73
C ARG A 156 -19.32 23.69 -14.47
N VAL A 157 -20.64 23.54 -14.58
CA VAL A 157 -21.58 23.78 -13.47
C VAL A 157 -21.28 22.85 -12.28
N GLU A 158 -21.00 21.58 -12.56
CA GLU A 158 -20.66 20.59 -11.53
C GLU A 158 -19.29 20.85 -10.89
N PHE A 159 -18.32 21.33 -11.68
CA PHE A 159 -17.01 21.71 -11.19
C PHE A 159 -17.10 22.87 -10.17
N TYR A 160 -17.92 23.88 -10.44
CA TYR A 160 -18.11 25.05 -9.55
C TYR A 160 -19.27 24.93 -8.56
N ARG A 161 -19.92 23.77 -8.43
CA ARG A 161 -21.05 23.59 -7.49
C ARG A 161 -20.66 23.76 -6.01
N VAL A 162 -19.37 23.70 -5.72
CA VAL A 162 -18.81 23.64 -4.37
C VAL A 162 -18.38 25.03 -3.90
N ASP A 163 -18.57 25.31 -2.61
CA ASP A 163 -18.02 26.48 -1.92
C ASP A 163 -16.49 26.37 -1.79
N GLU A 164 -15.76 27.36 -2.30
CA GLU A 164 -14.30 27.40 -2.30
C GLU A 164 -13.69 27.45 -0.90
N THR A 165 -14.45 27.90 0.10
CA THR A 165 -14.03 27.90 1.51
C THR A 165 -14.14 26.52 2.15
N ASN A 166 -14.92 25.59 1.54
CA ASN A 166 -15.00 24.21 1.98
C ASN A 166 -13.81 23.41 1.45
N GLY A 167 -12.75 23.36 2.27
CA GLY A 167 -11.54 22.59 1.94
C GLY A 167 -11.79 21.10 1.70
N ALA A 168 -12.81 20.48 2.30
CA ALA A 168 -13.08 19.05 2.08
C ALA A 168 -13.62 18.81 0.66
N ASP A 169 -14.65 19.55 0.26
CA ASP A 169 -15.28 19.41 -1.06
C ASP A 169 -14.34 19.88 -2.19
N MET A 170 -13.50 20.89 -1.92
CA MET A 170 -12.48 21.35 -2.86
C MET A 170 -11.37 20.32 -3.10
N ASN A 171 -11.09 19.48 -2.11
CA ASN A 171 -10.08 18.40 -2.19
C ASN A 171 -10.68 17.01 -2.47
N GLU A 172 -12.00 16.92 -2.69
CA GLU A 172 -12.65 15.68 -3.09
C GLU A 172 -12.09 15.18 -4.43
N LEU A 173 -11.89 13.86 -4.53
CA LEU A 173 -11.47 13.22 -5.77
C LEU A 173 -12.63 13.24 -6.77
N ILE A 174 -12.39 13.88 -7.90
CA ILE A 174 -13.27 13.87 -9.07
C ILE A 174 -12.62 13.10 -10.21
N VAL A 175 -13.43 12.39 -10.97
CA VAL A 175 -13.02 11.66 -12.17
C VAL A 175 -13.30 12.54 -13.38
N LEU A 176 -12.29 12.75 -14.20
CA LEU A 176 -12.40 13.50 -15.45
C LEU A 176 -12.72 12.58 -16.62
N ASP A 177 -12.06 11.43 -16.67
CA ASP A 177 -12.22 10.49 -17.78
C ASP A 177 -11.88 9.06 -17.34
N GLU A 178 -12.55 8.08 -17.93
CA GLU A 178 -12.15 6.67 -17.87
C GLU A 178 -11.95 6.12 -19.27
N PHE A 179 -10.97 5.24 -19.43
CA PHE A 179 -10.66 4.69 -20.74
C PHE A 179 -10.14 3.25 -20.66
N GLU A 180 -10.35 2.54 -21.77
CA GLU A 180 -9.74 1.26 -22.07
C GLU A 180 -8.91 1.42 -23.35
N HIS A 181 -7.73 0.81 -23.37
CA HIS A 181 -6.85 0.85 -24.54
C HIS A 181 -6.10 -0.48 -24.68
N LEU A 182 -5.62 -0.76 -25.88
CA LEU A 182 -4.80 -1.94 -26.15
C LEU A 182 -3.31 -1.62 -25.97
N VAL A 183 -2.60 -2.50 -25.30
CA VAL A 183 -1.14 -2.47 -25.15
C VAL A 183 -0.53 -3.77 -25.65
N THR A 184 0.59 -3.67 -26.37
CA THR A 184 1.33 -4.86 -26.80
C THR A 184 2.30 -5.29 -25.71
N VAL A 185 2.06 -6.45 -25.12
CA VAL A 185 2.94 -7.07 -24.13
C VAL A 185 3.44 -8.38 -24.72
N GLU A 186 4.75 -8.50 -24.91
CA GLU A 186 5.39 -9.70 -25.49
C GLU A 186 4.80 -10.13 -26.86
N GLY A 187 4.42 -9.14 -27.68
CA GLY A 187 3.82 -9.37 -29.00
C GLY A 187 2.31 -9.69 -28.99
N VAL A 188 1.69 -9.76 -27.81
CA VAL A 188 0.25 -9.97 -27.64
C VAL A 188 -0.44 -8.66 -27.29
N SER A 189 -1.53 -8.35 -27.99
CA SER A 189 -2.37 -7.20 -27.67
C SER A 189 -3.27 -7.52 -26.47
N VAL A 190 -3.16 -6.75 -25.40
CA VAL A 190 -3.88 -6.93 -24.14
C VAL A 190 -4.61 -5.64 -23.79
N ALA A 191 -5.84 -5.73 -23.30
CA ALA A 191 -6.58 -4.58 -22.80
C ALA A 191 -5.97 -4.04 -21.50
N SER A 192 -5.88 -2.73 -21.41
CA SER A 192 -5.38 -1.97 -20.27
C SER A 192 -6.37 -0.86 -19.93
N LEU A 193 -6.50 -0.58 -18.63
CA LEU A 193 -7.49 0.34 -18.09
C LEU A 193 -6.81 1.59 -17.56
N GLY A 194 -7.47 2.72 -17.68
CA GLY A 194 -7.01 3.98 -17.12
C GLY A 194 -8.14 4.88 -16.65
N VAL A 195 -7.84 5.73 -15.68
CA VAL A 195 -8.75 6.78 -15.19
C VAL A 195 -7.94 8.04 -14.90
N VAL A 196 -8.43 9.18 -15.37
CA VAL A 196 -7.87 10.50 -15.12
C VAL A 196 -8.68 11.14 -14.01
N VAL A 197 -8.00 11.58 -12.96
CA VAL A 197 -8.61 12.15 -11.75
C VAL A 197 -7.93 13.44 -11.34
N THR A 198 -8.64 14.26 -10.58
CA THR A 198 -8.09 15.45 -9.93
C THR A 198 -8.94 15.81 -8.72
N SER A 199 -8.68 16.97 -8.13
CA SER A 199 -9.63 17.68 -7.26
C SER A 199 -9.88 19.08 -7.82
N ARG A 200 -10.93 19.75 -7.33
CA ARG A 200 -11.24 21.13 -7.75
C ARG A 200 -10.09 22.09 -7.40
N ALA A 201 -9.50 21.92 -6.22
CA ALA A 201 -8.36 22.72 -5.78
C ALA A 201 -7.13 22.49 -6.68
N LEU A 202 -6.83 21.24 -7.02
CA LEU A 202 -5.64 20.92 -7.83
C LEU A 202 -5.80 21.37 -9.28
N PHE A 203 -6.97 21.17 -9.88
CA PHE A 203 -7.18 21.55 -11.28
C PHE A 203 -7.07 23.06 -11.52
N ARG A 204 -7.41 23.87 -10.52
CA ARG A 204 -7.24 25.35 -10.58
C ARG A 204 -5.78 25.80 -10.63
N ASN A 205 -4.81 24.94 -10.30
CA ASN A 205 -3.41 25.26 -10.53
C ASN A 205 -3.10 25.50 -12.02
N VAL A 206 -3.93 24.99 -12.95
CA VAL A 206 -3.82 25.27 -14.39
C VAL A 206 -4.06 26.76 -14.69
N GLU A 207 -5.06 27.41 -14.06
CA GLU A 207 -5.31 28.85 -14.25
C GLU A 207 -4.08 29.67 -13.85
N ARG A 208 -3.48 29.32 -12.71
CA ARG A 208 -2.26 29.98 -12.25
C ARG A 208 -1.08 29.73 -13.18
N ALA A 209 -0.95 28.51 -13.71
CA ALA A 209 0.11 28.20 -14.65
C ALA A 209 -0.04 28.98 -15.96
N VAL A 210 -1.26 29.12 -16.50
CA VAL A 210 -1.51 29.93 -17.70
C VAL A 210 -1.27 31.41 -17.44
N HIS A 211 -1.68 31.92 -16.28
CA HIS A 211 -1.38 33.30 -15.90
C HIS A 211 0.15 33.57 -15.90
N ASP A 212 0.94 32.63 -15.40
CA ASP A 212 2.38 32.80 -15.24
C ASP A 212 3.20 32.47 -16.52
N GLN A 213 2.72 31.57 -17.37
CA GLN A 213 3.44 31.07 -18.57
C GLN A 213 2.85 31.55 -19.91
N GLY A 214 1.60 32.02 -19.92
CA GLY A 214 0.81 32.25 -21.13
C GLY A 214 0.12 30.98 -21.63
N ASP A 215 -0.29 30.99 -22.91
CA ASP A 215 -1.13 29.94 -23.50
C ASP A 215 -0.38 28.64 -23.86
N SER A 216 0.96 28.66 -23.81
CA SER A 216 1.82 27.50 -24.05
C SER A 216 2.32 26.99 -22.69
N LEU A 217 1.72 25.90 -22.21
CA LEU A 217 2.05 25.34 -20.89
C LEU A 217 3.20 24.34 -20.98
N VAL A 218 4.24 24.59 -20.17
CA VAL A 218 5.25 23.58 -19.87
C VAL A 218 4.76 22.74 -18.71
N LEU A 219 4.55 21.45 -18.98
CA LEU A 219 4.14 20.45 -18.00
C LEU A 219 5.26 19.45 -17.74
N SER A 220 5.17 18.80 -16.59
CA SER A 220 6.05 17.74 -16.14
C SER A 220 5.22 16.57 -15.61
N THR A 221 5.68 15.37 -15.92
CA THR A 221 5.22 14.12 -15.32
C THR A 221 6.42 13.55 -14.57
N ASP A 222 6.45 13.74 -13.26
CA ASP A 222 7.66 13.57 -12.43
C ASP A 222 7.67 12.22 -11.68
N GLY A 223 6.50 11.56 -11.55
CA GLY A 223 6.39 10.35 -10.74
C GLY A 223 5.46 9.27 -11.29
N THR A 224 6.04 8.10 -11.57
CA THR A 224 5.35 6.82 -11.76
C THR A 224 5.37 6.04 -10.44
N TYR A 225 4.25 6.02 -9.72
CA TYR A 225 4.11 5.31 -8.45
C TYR A 225 3.30 4.04 -8.65
N ARG A 226 3.90 2.87 -8.43
CA ARG A 226 3.15 1.61 -8.38
C ARG A 226 2.37 1.52 -7.07
N ILE A 227 1.06 1.70 -7.16
CA ILE A 227 0.17 1.65 -6.02
C ILE A 227 -0.33 0.21 -5.88
N HIS A 228 -0.06 -0.39 -4.73
CA HIS A 228 -0.73 -1.58 -4.19
C HIS A 228 -0.76 -2.85 -5.06
N PHE A 229 -1.46 -3.88 -4.57
CA PHE A 229 -1.57 -5.19 -5.22
C PHE A 229 -2.31 -5.19 -6.56
N GLY A 230 -3.11 -4.16 -6.84
CA GLY A 230 -3.94 -4.06 -8.03
C GLY A 230 -3.17 -3.67 -9.29
N GLY A 231 -1.85 -3.51 -9.24
CA GLY A 231 -1.05 -3.27 -10.44
C GLY A 231 -1.38 -1.95 -11.15
N TRP A 232 -1.91 -0.97 -10.40
CA TRP A 232 -2.16 0.37 -10.91
C TRP A 232 -0.89 1.19 -10.71
N THR A 233 -0.48 1.87 -11.76
CA THR A 233 0.45 2.99 -11.70
C THR A 233 -0.34 4.28 -11.51
N LEU A 234 0.08 5.12 -10.58
CA LEU A 234 -0.26 6.54 -10.55
C LEU A 234 0.81 7.33 -11.28
N VAL A 235 0.38 8.16 -12.21
CA VAL A 235 1.17 9.16 -12.93
C VAL A 235 0.66 10.53 -12.52
N ASP A 236 1.54 11.43 -12.16
CA ASP A 236 1.22 12.83 -11.92
C ASP A 236 1.50 13.69 -13.16
N CYS A 237 0.74 14.78 -13.30
CA CYS A 237 0.94 15.78 -14.34
C CYS A 237 0.71 17.16 -13.74
N GLY A 238 1.69 18.05 -13.89
CA GLY A 238 1.68 19.36 -13.26
C GLY A 238 2.77 20.28 -13.78
N GLY A 239 2.89 21.45 -13.16
CA GLY A 239 3.93 22.43 -13.47
C GLY A 239 4.92 22.61 -12.33
N ILE A 240 6.09 23.15 -12.64
CA ILE A 240 7.04 23.60 -11.63
C ILE A 240 6.81 25.09 -11.37
N SER A 241 6.44 25.42 -10.13
CA SER A 241 6.41 26.79 -9.63
C SER A 241 7.73 27.13 -8.96
N VAL A 242 8.20 28.36 -9.16
CA VAL A 242 9.40 28.89 -8.51
C VAL A 242 8.97 29.95 -7.51
N GLU A 243 9.18 29.69 -6.23
CA GLU A 243 8.88 30.65 -5.16
C GLU A 243 10.17 31.30 -4.67
N ARG A 244 10.18 32.64 -4.65
CA ARG A 244 11.30 33.42 -4.15
C ARG A 244 10.95 34.05 -2.81
N SER A 245 11.78 33.79 -1.80
CA SER A 245 11.73 34.47 -0.51
C SER A 245 13.10 35.11 -0.23
N GLY A 246 13.23 36.41 -0.51
CA GLY A 246 14.50 37.12 -0.45
C GLY A 246 15.51 36.61 -1.48
N THR A 247 16.63 36.05 -1.01
CA THR A 247 17.67 35.42 -1.84
C THR A 247 17.44 33.94 -2.09
N ARG A 248 16.47 33.31 -1.41
CA ARG A 248 16.19 31.88 -1.56
C ARG A 248 15.16 31.65 -2.64
N CYS A 249 15.42 30.63 -3.44
CA CYS A 249 14.57 30.14 -4.51
C CYS A 249 14.20 28.69 -4.19
N VAL A 250 12.90 28.36 -4.18
CA VAL A 250 12.41 27.01 -3.95
C VAL A 250 11.55 26.60 -5.13
N GLN A 251 11.94 25.53 -5.80
CA GLN A 251 11.12 24.89 -6.83
C GLN A 251 10.09 23.99 -6.15
N ARG A 252 8.83 24.09 -6.55
CA ARG A 252 7.74 23.23 -6.08
C ARG A 252 6.93 22.72 -7.25
N PHE A 253 6.76 21.40 -7.29
CA PHE A 253 5.80 20.77 -8.20
C PHE A 253 4.36 21.09 -7.77
N ARG A 254 3.54 21.47 -8.74
CA ARG A 254 2.13 21.84 -8.58
C ARG A 254 1.30 20.89 -9.43
N PRO A 255 0.73 19.81 -8.84
CA PRO A 255 -0.05 18.85 -9.60
C PRO A 255 -1.35 19.49 -10.11
N TRP A 256 -1.75 19.10 -11.32
CA TRP A 256 -2.97 19.54 -11.98
C TRP A 256 -3.95 18.39 -12.12
N ILE A 257 -3.46 17.25 -12.60
CA ILE A 257 -4.21 16.00 -12.76
C ILE A 257 -3.33 14.81 -12.43
N TYR A 258 -3.98 13.69 -12.18
CA TYR A 258 -3.36 12.40 -12.01
C TYR A 258 -4.00 11.38 -12.95
N MET A 259 -3.23 10.39 -13.38
CA MET A 259 -3.75 9.23 -14.09
C MET A 259 -3.43 7.97 -13.30
N PHE A 260 -4.45 7.16 -13.02
CA PHE A 260 -4.25 5.77 -12.61
C PHE A 260 -4.36 4.90 -13.85
N VAL A 261 -3.33 4.10 -14.15
CA VAL A 261 -3.32 3.20 -15.32
C VAL A 261 -2.76 1.82 -14.98
N LYS A 262 -3.30 0.76 -15.58
CA LYS A 262 -2.77 -0.61 -15.43
C LYS A 262 -1.43 -0.81 -16.14
N THR A 263 -1.30 -0.25 -17.34
CA THR A 263 -0.09 -0.29 -18.15
C THR A 263 0.17 1.10 -18.72
N GLU A 264 1.29 1.70 -18.37
CA GLU A 264 1.74 2.95 -18.97
C GLU A 264 2.08 2.72 -20.44
N SER A 265 1.56 3.60 -21.29
CA SER A 265 1.77 3.56 -22.74
C SER A 265 1.60 4.97 -23.30
N ILE A 266 2.12 5.22 -24.50
CA ILE A 266 1.92 6.49 -25.21
C ILE A 266 0.42 6.83 -25.28
N ILE A 267 -0.42 5.83 -25.56
CA ILE A 267 -1.88 6.00 -25.64
C ILE A 267 -2.45 6.46 -24.30
N ALA A 268 -2.00 5.90 -23.17
CA ALA A 268 -2.44 6.34 -21.84
C ALA A 268 -2.07 7.81 -21.56
N TYR A 269 -0.86 8.23 -21.90
CA TYR A 269 -0.44 9.63 -21.79
C TYR A 269 -1.26 10.54 -22.69
N GLU A 270 -1.58 10.12 -23.92
CA GLU A 270 -2.48 10.89 -24.79
C GLU A 270 -3.87 11.08 -24.19
N HIS A 271 -4.45 10.06 -23.53
CA HIS A 271 -5.71 10.21 -22.81
C HIS A 271 -5.60 11.25 -21.68
N MET A 272 -4.54 11.18 -20.88
CA MET A 272 -4.30 12.13 -19.80
C MET A 272 -4.19 13.58 -20.33
N PHE A 273 -3.42 13.81 -21.39
CA PHE A 273 -3.25 15.14 -21.97
C PHE A 273 -4.51 15.64 -22.67
N ARG A 274 -5.24 14.78 -23.39
CA ARG A 274 -6.55 15.16 -23.97
C ARG A 274 -7.55 15.55 -22.89
N ALA A 275 -7.58 14.83 -21.77
CA ALA A 275 -8.42 15.20 -20.63
C ALA A 275 -8.03 16.57 -20.07
N LEU A 276 -6.72 16.84 -19.88
CA LEU A 276 -6.25 18.15 -19.43
C LEU A 276 -6.75 19.29 -20.33
N VAL A 277 -6.52 19.19 -21.64
CA VAL A 277 -6.90 20.21 -22.62
C VAL A 277 -8.42 20.39 -22.66
N LYS A 278 -9.17 19.28 -22.74
CA LYS A 278 -10.64 19.28 -22.77
C LYS A 278 -11.22 19.98 -21.55
N TYR A 279 -10.75 19.63 -20.35
CA TYR A 279 -11.32 20.15 -19.11
C TYR A 279 -10.79 21.51 -18.72
N ALA A 280 -9.59 21.92 -19.15
CA ALA A 280 -9.15 23.31 -19.05
C ALA A 280 -10.07 24.23 -19.86
N LYS A 281 -10.43 23.83 -21.08
CA LYS A 281 -11.42 24.55 -21.89
C LYS A 281 -12.81 24.54 -21.25
N THR A 282 -13.27 23.37 -20.79
CA THR A 282 -14.64 23.21 -20.25
C THR A 282 -14.81 23.92 -18.91
N PHE A 283 -13.89 23.71 -17.97
CA PHE A 283 -14.00 24.23 -16.61
C PHE A 283 -13.44 25.61 -16.46
N LEU A 284 -12.38 25.99 -17.18
CA LEU A 284 -11.65 27.24 -16.93
C LEU A 284 -11.76 28.22 -18.10
N ILE A 285 -12.31 27.80 -19.24
CA ILE A 285 -12.36 28.60 -20.49
C ILE A 285 -10.94 28.95 -20.95
N LEU A 286 -10.02 27.99 -20.83
CA LEU A 286 -8.63 28.13 -21.27
C LEU A 286 -8.38 27.27 -22.50
N ASP A 287 -7.87 27.87 -23.58
CA ASP A 287 -7.44 27.16 -24.78
C ASP A 287 -5.94 26.85 -24.68
N LEU A 288 -5.62 25.68 -24.11
CA LEU A 288 -4.25 25.22 -23.94
C LEU A 288 -3.65 24.74 -25.27
N LYS A 289 -2.39 25.10 -25.54
CA LYS A 289 -1.60 24.62 -26.69
C LYS A 289 -0.45 23.72 -26.28
#